data_AF-C1LLS0-F1
#
_entry.id   AF-C1LLS0-F1
#
_cell.length_a   1.000
_cell.length_b   1.000
_cell.length_c   1.000
_cell.angle_alpha   90.00
_cell.angle_beta   90.00
_cell.angle_gamma   90.00
#
_symmetry.space_group_name_H-M   'P 1'
#
loop_
_entity.id
_entity.type
_entity.pdbx_description
1 polymer ?
#
loop_
_entity_poly.entity_id
_entity_poly.type
_entity_poly.pdbx_seq_one_letter_code
_entity_poly.pdbx_strand_id
1 'polypeptide(L)' 'MMIYYLPLYPIIKCVFLIYCMIPIQQNGSLLIYRRLIRPFVLEHSAEIDSVINSTAVVAGNMMESAVQKSVEKK' A
#
# COMPACT_ATOMS: atom_id res chain seq x y z
N MET A 1 14.99 -15.43 -33.46
CA MET A 1 15.15 -14.10 -32.80
C MET A 1 13.80 -13.53 -32.32
N MET A 2 12.83 -14.32 -31.80
CA MET A 2 11.47 -13.80 -31.49
C MET A 2 10.77 -14.44 -30.27
N ILE A 3 11.51 -14.97 -29.30
CA ILE A 3 10.93 -15.46 -28.01
C ILE A 3 11.30 -14.50 -26.86
N TYR A 4 12.13 -13.49 -27.13
CA TYR A 4 12.76 -12.63 -26.12
C TYR A 4 11.78 -11.70 -25.39
N TYR A 5 10.61 -11.49 -25.98
CA TYR A 5 9.44 -10.89 -25.34
C TYR A 5 8.32 -11.89 -25.47
N LEU A 6 8.35 -13.00 -24.70
CA LEU A 6 7.16 -13.83 -24.54
C LEU A 6 5.98 -12.86 -24.36
N PRO A 7 5.06 -12.72 -25.33
CA PRO A 7 4.14 -11.57 -25.40
C PRO A 7 3.24 -11.49 -24.16
N LEU A 8 3.18 -12.61 -23.42
CA LEU A 8 2.59 -12.73 -22.10
C LEU A 8 3.19 -11.80 -21.04
N TYR A 9 4.48 -11.44 -21.03
CA TYR A 9 5.06 -10.66 -19.93
C TYR A 9 4.43 -9.25 -19.75
N PRO A 10 4.35 -8.41 -20.80
CA PRO A 10 3.66 -7.13 -20.68
C PRO A 10 2.13 -7.29 -20.54
N ILE A 11 1.53 -8.30 -21.15
CA ILE A 11 0.08 -8.58 -21.05
C ILE A 11 -0.31 -8.91 -19.61
N ILE A 12 0.47 -9.76 -18.92
CA ILE A 12 0.23 -10.11 -17.52
C ILE A 12 0.34 -8.87 -16.63
N LYS A 13 1.33 -7.99 -16.86
CA LYS A 13 1.44 -6.72 -16.13
C LYS A 13 0.23 -5.80 -16.36
N CYS A 14 -0.22 -5.67 -17.60
CA CYS A 14 -1.40 -4.86 -17.92
C CYS A 14 -2.68 -5.43 -17.31
N VAL A 15 -2.89 -6.74 -17.41
CA VAL A 15 -4.05 -7.42 -16.80
C VAL A 15 -4.03 -7.27 -15.28
N PHE A 16 -2.87 -7.40 -14.64
CA PHE A 16 -2.72 -7.19 -13.20
C PHE A 16 -3.08 -5.76 -12.78
N LEU A 17 -2.58 -4.76 -13.50
CA LEU A 17 -2.88 -3.35 -13.23
C LEU A 17 -4.36 -3.02 -13.44
N ILE A 18 -4.96 -3.51 -14.53
CA ILE A 18 -6.39 -3.32 -14.81
C ILE A 18 -7.22 -4.03 -13.75
N TYR A 19 -6.86 -5.26 -13.36
CA TYR A 19 -7.52 -6.00 -12.29
C TYR A 19 -7.40 -5.31 -10.91
N CYS A 20 -6.35 -4.51 -10.71
CA CYS A 20 -6.18 -3.64 -9.54
C CYS A 20 -7.05 -2.36 -9.60
N MET A 21 -7.32 -1.83 -10.81
CA MET A 21 -8.07 -0.58 -11.01
C MET A 21 -9.55 -0.79 -11.33
N ILE A 22 -9.97 -2.02 -11.62
CA ILE A 22 -11.35 -2.33 -11.98
C ILE A 22 -12.25 -2.12 -10.74
N PRO A 23 -13.31 -1.29 -10.81
CA PRO A 23 -14.14 -0.96 -9.65
C PRO A 23 -15.13 -2.10 -9.39
N ILE A 24 -14.64 -3.24 -8.92
CA ILE A 24 -15.44 -4.43 -8.60
C ILE A 24 -15.34 -4.67 -7.10
N GLN A 25 -16.44 -5.01 -6.42
CA GLN A 25 -16.48 -5.25 -4.97
C GLN A 25 -15.45 -6.32 -4.50
N GLN A 26 -15.05 -7.23 -5.41
CA GLN A 26 -13.87 -8.07 -5.29
C GLN A 26 -12.71 -7.50 -6.13
N ASN A 27 -12.16 -6.36 -5.70
CA ASN A 27 -10.97 -5.76 -6.30
C ASN A 27 -9.81 -6.78 -6.26
N GLY A 28 -9.02 -6.86 -7.34
CA GLY A 28 -7.89 -7.76 -7.37
C GLY A 28 -6.87 -7.53 -6.26
N SER A 29 -6.71 -6.27 -5.88
CA SER A 29 -5.92 -5.88 -4.72
C SER A 29 -6.46 -6.48 -3.43
N LEU A 30 -7.78 -6.57 -3.24
CA LEU A 30 -8.42 -7.12 -2.03
C LEU A 30 -8.26 -8.65 -1.95
N LEU A 31 -8.29 -9.34 -3.09
CA LEU A 31 -8.04 -10.78 -3.14
C LEU A 31 -6.57 -11.11 -2.81
N ILE A 32 -5.63 -10.38 -3.41
CA ILE A 32 -4.19 -10.47 -3.09
C ILE A 32 -3.96 -10.05 -1.63
N TYR A 33 -4.67 -9.04 -1.16
CA TYR A 33 -4.60 -8.57 0.22
C TYR A 33 -5.02 -9.67 1.20
N ARG A 34 -6.16 -10.33 0.97
CA ARG A 34 -6.67 -11.39 1.85
C ARG A 34 -5.89 -12.70 1.76
N ARG A 35 -5.25 -12.99 0.63
CA ARG A 35 -4.61 -14.30 0.35
C ARG A 35 -3.09 -14.32 0.49
N LEU A 36 -2.41 -13.23 0.16
CA LEU A 36 -0.95 -13.11 0.31
C LEU A 36 -0.56 -12.16 1.44
N ILE A 37 -1.11 -10.94 1.47
CA ILE A 37 -0.71 -9.94 2.47
C ILE A 37 -1.21 -10.31 3.86
N ARG A 38 -2.45 -10.80 4.00
CA ARG A 38 -3.03 -11.17 5.30
C ARG A 38 -2.22 -12.24 6.05
N PRO A 39 -1.80 -13.37 5.45
CA PRO A 39 -0.95 -14.33 6.16
C PRO A 39 0.43 -13.77 6.49
N PHE A 40 1.04 -12.98 5.59
CA PHE A 40 2.32 -12.31 5.86
C PHE A 40 2.23 -11.26 6.99
N VAL A 41 1.17 -10.46 6.99
CA VAL A 41 0.90 -9.47 8.03
C VAL A 41 0.58 -10.15 9.35
N LEU A 42 -0.18 -11.25 9.37
CA LEU A 42 -0.44 -12.01 10.60
C LEU A 42 0.82 -12.57 11.23
N GLU A 43 1.83 -12.91 10.42
CA GLU A 43 3.11 -13.43 10.91
C GLU A 43 4.06 -12.33 11.42
N HIS A 44 3.93 -11.09 10.93
CA HIS A 44 4.72 -9.91 11.34
C HIS A 44 3.87 -8.79 11.98
N SER A 45 2.68 -9.10 12.50
CA SER A 45 1.72 -8.09 12.98
C SER A 45 2.32 -7.21 14.08
N ALA A 46 3.07 -7.82 15.01
CA ALA A 46 3.70 -7.11 16.11
C ALA A 46 4.76 -6.09 15.64
N GLU A 47 5.51 -6.43 14.59
CA GLU A 47 6.55 -5.55 14.05
C GLU A 47 5.92 -4.43 13.20
N ILE A 48 4.97 -4.78 12.33
CA ILE A 48 4.29 -3.82 11.45
C ILE A 48 3.44 -2.83 12.25
N ASP A 49 2.72 -3.29 13.28
CA ASP A 49 1.94 -2.40 14.16
C ASP A 49 2.85 -1.43 14.91
N SER A 50 4.04 -1.87 15.34
CA SER A 50 5.01 -1.00 16.01
C SER A 50 5.56 0.10 15.10
N VAL A 51 5.84 -0.23 13.82
CA VAL A 51 6.36 0.70 12.82
C VAL A 51 5.28 1.68 12.35
N ILE A 52 4.06 1.19 12.12
CA ILE A 52 2.91 2.03 11.74
C ILE A 52 2.56 2.99 12.87
N ASN A 53 2.49 2.51 14.12
CA ASN A 53 2.19 3.37 15.26
C ASN A 53 3.27 4.44 15.45
N SER A 54 4.55 4.08 15.33
CA SER A 54 5.66 5.05 15.40
C SER A 54 5.55 6.11 14.29
N THR A 55 5.20 5.69 13.07
CA THR A 55 5.03 6.61 11.93
C THR A 55 3.81 7.52 12.12
N ALA A 56 2.70 6.97 12.61
CA ALA A 56 1.48 7.72 12.90
C ALA A 56 1.69 8.76 14.01
N VAL A 57 2.41 8.39 15.07
CA VAL A 57 2.78 9.31 16.16
C VAL A 57 3.69 10.43 15.65
N VAL A 58 4.71 10.11 14.85
CA VAL A 58 5.59 11.12 14.25
C VAL A 58 4.81 12.07 13.34
N ALA A 59 3.91 11.55 12.50
CA ALA A 59 3.07 12.37 11.64
C ALA A 59 2.12 13.29 12.44
N GLY A 60 1.53 12.77 13.52
CA GLY A 60 0.71 13.54 14.46
C GLY A 60 1.50 14.69 15.09
N ASN A 61 2.69 14.41 15.62
CA ASN A 61 3.55 15.42 16.24
C ASN A 61 4.02 16.48 15.24
N MET A 62 4.28 16.10 13.98
CA MET A 62 4.63 17.04 12.91
C MET A 62 3.45 17.93 12.52
N MET A 63 2.24 17.37 12.45
CA MET A 63 1.00 18.11 12.21
C MET A 63 0.73 19.10 13.34
N GLU A 64 0.86 18.66 14.59
CA GLU A 64 0.67 19.49 15.79
C GLU A 64 1.70 20.63 15.85
N SER A 65 2.97 20.35 15.54
CA SER A 65 4.03 21.35 15.45
C SER A 65 3.80 22.36 14.31
N ALA A 66 3.18 21.93 13.20
CA ALA A 66 2.82 22.81 12.08
C ALA A 66 1.60 23.68 12.41
N VAL A 67 0.60 23.12 13.09
CA VAL A 67 -0.58 23.84 13.60
C VAL A 67 -0.15 24.88 14.65
N GLN A 68 0.71 24.51 15.59
CA GLN A 68 1.18 25.43 16.64
C GLN A 68 2.04 26.57 16.06
N LYS A 69 2.90 26.28 15.07
CA LYS A 69 3.62 27.32 14.32
C LYS A 69 2.73 28.26 13.51
N SER A 70 1.54 27.83 13.11
CA SER A 70 0.58 28.70 12.40
C SER A 70 -0.33 29.48 13.34
N VAL A 71 -0.53 29.01 14.58
CA VAL A 71 -1.22 29.74 15.65
C VAL A 71 -0.32 30.82 16.27
N GLU A 72 0.97 30.55 16.48
CA GLU A 72 1.94 31.51 17.07
C GLU A 72 2.32 32.65 16.11
N LYS A 73 2.13 32.46 14.80
CA LYS A 73 2.44 33.47 13.77
C LYS A 73 1.30 34.48 13.53
N LYS A 74 0.19 34.36 14.27
CA LYS A 74 -0.96 35.26 14.21
C LYS A 74 -0.97 36.19 15.41
#